data_AF-A0A0Q6ZRI0-F1
#
_entry.id   AF-A0A0Q6ZRI0-F1
#
_cell.length_a   1.000
_cell.length_b   1.000
_cell.length_c   1.000
_cell.angle_alpha   90.00
_cell.angle_beta   90.00
_cell.angle_gamma   90.00
#
_symmetry.space_group_name_H-M   'P 1'
#
loop_
_entity.id
_entity.type
_entity.pdbx_description
1 polymer ?
#
loop_
_entity_poly.entity_id
_entity_poly.type
_entity_poly.pdbx_seq_one_letter_code
_entity_poly.pdbx_strand_id
1 'polypeptide(L)'
;MSLVAQALCITAQNLIKGQTWAGNDVLLQPVYPLEAVMREGRDAAPVIAVFAEHTKFDVEGRATQGREARVELKFFVYNAPGTQRIIIDGAEAIEISLDTETAGLTLNAVARQIDAALHFGPDLWLECWNKMVLSIDDREIRYVLIEIEDGVKIPAAEIGYTLKAIPDPDFGGALTVAWQKFDAALKATAEGALVARLFETLITDPMGLPDWQLVKRNFGLTSGAIGTIGLGPYQGVTLPDGEVPPFNDHTVTPDALEP
;
A
#
# COMPACT_ATOMS: atom_id res chain seq x y z
N MET A 1 1.55 10.96 1.32
CA MET A 1 1.38 9.61 0.73
C MET A 1 1.77 8.62 1.82
N SER A 2 0.88 7.70 2.17
CA SER A 2 1.15 6.67 3.20
C SER A 2 1.87 5.48 2.57
N LEU A 3 2.88 4.96 3.26
CA LEU A 3 3.58 3.75 2.80
C LEU A 3 2.70 2.51 2.98
N VAL A 4 2.02 2.36 4.12
CA VAL A 4 1.16 1.20 4.39
C VAL A 4 0.00 1.12 3.40
N ALA A 5 -0.61 2.26 3.04
CA ALA A 5 -1.66 2.29 2.05
C ALA A 5 -1.17 1.80 0.68
N GLN A 6 0.00 2.26 0.24
CA GLN A 6 0.59 1.82 -1.02
C GLN A 6 0.98 0.33 -0.99
N ALA A 7 1.55 -0.14 0.12
CA ALA A 7 1.92 -1.54 0.29
C ALA A 7 0.68 -2.46 0.27
N LEU A 8 -0.43 -2.02 0.88
CA LEU A 8 -1.71 -2.72 0.83
C LEU A 8 -2.29 -2.77 -0.58
N CYS A 9 -2.21 -1.68 -1.36
CA CYS A 9 -2.64 -1.68 -2.76
C CYS A 9 -1.85 -2.69 -3.59
N ILE A 10 -0.52 -2.71 -3.44
CA ILE A 10 0.36 -3.67 -4.14
C ILE A 10 0.06 -5.10 -3.71
N THR A 11 -0.09 -5.34 -2.41
CA THR A 11 -0.39 -6.67 -1.87
C THR A 11 -1.74 -7.16 -2.38
N ALA A 12 -2.78 -6.33 -2.31
CA ALA A 12 -4.12 -6.63 -2.80
C ALA A 12 -4.12 -6.91 -4.30
N GLN A 13 -3.44 -6.08 -5.12
CA GLN A 13 -3.30 -6.32 -6.56
C GLN A 13 -2.73 -7.71 -6.85
N ASN A 14 -1.64 -8.08 -6.18
CA ASN A 14 -0.99 -9.37 -6.41
C ASN A 14 -1.78 -10.56 -5.85
N LEU A 15 -2.63 -10.35 -4.83
CA LEU A 15 -3.57 -11.36 -4.37
C LEU A 15 -4.65 -11.68 -5.41
N ILE A 16 -5.15 -10.67 -6.12
CA ILE A 16 -6.29 -10.84 -7.03
C ILE A 16 -5.89 -11.14 -8.48
N LYS A 17 -4.64 -10.85 -8.87
CA LYS A 17 -4.10 -11.18 -10.21
C LYS A 17 -4.19 -12.69 -10.46
N GLY A 18 -4.83 -13.05 -11.57
CA GLY A 18 -5.07 -14.43 -11.99
C GLY A 18 -6.11 -15.19 -11.14
N GLN A 19 -6.70 -14.56 -10.12
CA GLN A 19 -7.69 -15.18 -9.22
C GLN A 19 -9.13 -14.75 -9.50
N THR A 20 -9.32 -13.83 -10.44
CA THR A 20 -10.63 -13.27 -10.80
C THR A 20 -10.86 -13.39 -12.31
N TRP A 21 -12.09 -13.13 -12.76
CA TRP A 21 -12.39 -13.05 -14.20
C TRP A 21 -11.69 -11.90 -14.92
N ALA A 22 -11.11 -10.93 -14.20
CA ALA A 22 -10.22 -9.93 -14.78
C ALA A 22 -8.84 -10.49 -15.16
N GLY A 23 -8.54 -11.75 -14.80
CA GLY A 23 -7.23 -12.34 -15.06
C GLY A 23 -6.11 -11.49 -14.49
N ASN A 24 -5.20 -11.03 -15.35
CA ASN A 24 -4.08 -10.17 -14.96
C ASN A 24 -4.34 -8.67 -15.11
N ASP A 25 -5.52 -8.27 -15.59
CA ASP A 25 -5.91 -6.88 -15.86
C ASP A 25 -6.32 -6.16 -14.57
N VAL A 26 -5.34 -6.05 -13.67
CA VAL A 26 -5.47 -5.43 -12.35
C VAL A 26 -4.45 -4.31 -12.23
N LEU A 27 -4.93 -3.08 -12.03
CA LEU A 27 -4.18 -1.84 -11.97
C LEU A 27 -4.05 -1.32 -10.53
N LEU A 28 -3.02 -0.52 -10.24
CA LEU A 28 -2.80 0.10 -8.91
C LEU A 28 -3.46 1.47 -8.74
N GLN A 29 -4.14 1.94 -9.77
CA GLN A 29 -4.91 3.19 -9.75
C GLN A 29 -5.86 3.22 -10.93
N PRO A 30 -6.98 3.94 -10.85
CA PRO A 30 -7.79 4.26 -12.02
C PRO A 30 -6.92 5.01 -13.03
N VAL A 31 -7.02 4.63 -14.30
CA VAL A 31 -6.28 5.26 -15.40
C VAL A 31 -7.27 5.99 -16.31
N TYR A 32 -6.87 7.16 -16.79
CA TYR A 32 -7.60 7.93 -17.78
C TYR A 32 -6.70 8.21 -19.00
N PRO A 33 -7.19 8.07 -20.25
CA PRO A 33 -8.55 7.67 -20.62
C PRO A 33 -8.78 6.16 -20.41
N LEU A 34 -9.90 5.82 -19.79
CA LEU A 34 -10.26 4.44 -19.46
C LEU A 34 -10.39 3.58 -20.72
N GLU A 35 -10.75 4.19 -21.84
CA GLU A 35 -10.89 3.52 -23.13
C GLU A 35 -9.61 2.91 -23.66
N ALA A 36 -8.46 3.56 -23.43
CA ALA A 36 -7.19 3.02 -23.86
C ALA A 36 -6.93 1.67 -23.16
N VAL A 37 -7.22 1.61 -21.86
CA VAL A 37 -7.10 0.39 -21.06
C VAL A 37 -8.12 -0.66 -21.48
N MET A 38 -9.37 -0.27 -21.75
CA MET A 38 -10.44 -1.20 -22.13
C MET A 38 -10.32 -1.72 -23.57
N ARG A 39 -9.73 -0.95 -24.50
CA ARG A 39 -9.46 -1.39 -25.89
C ARG A 39 -8.19 -2.22 -26.00
N GLU A 40 -7.18 -1.92 -25.18
CA GLU A 40 -5.97 -2.76 -25.08
C GLU A 40 -6.25 -4.07 -24.33
N GLY A 41 -7.31 -4.08 -23.49
CA GLY A 41 -7.91 -5.24 -22.86
C GLY A 41 -8.33 -6.29 -23.89
N ARG A 42 -7.52 -7.33 -23.98
CA ARG A 42 -7.74 -8.50 -24.83
C ARG A 42 -9.00 -9.21 -24.32
N ASP A 43 -9.92 -9.55 -25.21
CA ASP A 43 -11.02 -10.49 -24.98
C ASP A 43 -12.06 -10.11 -23.89
N ALA A 44 -12.66 -8.91 -23.95
CA ALA A 44 -13.89 -8.53 -23.22
C ALA A 44 -13.91 -8.84 -21.70
N ALA A 45 -12.74 -8.95 -21.06
CA ALA A 45 -12.63 -9.25 -19.64
C ALA A 45 -12.83 -7.98 -18.78
N PRO A 46 -13.34 -8.11 -17.54
CA PRO A 46 -13.38 -7.00 -16.61
C PRO A 46 -11.98 -6.48 -16.29
N VAL A 47 -11.87 -5.18 -16.01
CA VAL A 47 -10.63 -4.56 -15.53
C VAL A 47 -10.85 -4.14 -14.08
N ILE A 48 -9.86 -4.36 -13.22
CA ILE A 48 -9.93 -3.96 -11.80
C ILE A 48 -8.86 -2.92 -11.52
N ALA A 49 -9.22 -1.78 -10.94
CA ALA A 49 -8.28 -0.84 -10.35
C ALA A 49 -8.31 -0.91 -8.83
N VAL A 50 -7.16 -1.01 -8.19
CA VAL A 50 -7.00 -1.11 -6.73
C VAL A 50 -6.31 0.14 -6.22
N PHE A 51 -6.93 0.89 -5.33
CA PHE A 51 -6.33 2.10 -4.76
C PHE A 51 -6.80 2.36 -3.34
N ALA A 52 -6.02 3.11 -2.57
CA ALA A 52 -6.46 3.64 -1.29
C ALA A 52 -7.09 5.02 -1.53
N GLU A 53 -8.37 5.18 -1.22
CA GLU A 53 -9.05 6.47 -1.36
C GLU A 53 -8.67 7.40 -0.21
N HIS A 54 -8.61 6.84 1.01
CA HIS A 54 -8.31 7.59 2.20
C HIS A 54 -7.45 6.79 3.17
N THR A 55 -6.61 7.50 3.94
CA THR A 55 -5.82 6.91 5.00
C THR A 55 -5.76 7.87 6.18
N LYS A 56 -6.17 7.38 7.35
CA LYS A 56 -6.10 8.10 8.63
C LYS A 56 -5.12 7.39 9.55
N PHE A 57 -4.41 8.16 10.36
CA PHE A 57 -3.51 7.63 11.38
C PHE A 57 -4.00 8.07 12.75
N ASP A 58 -3.92 7.17 13.73
CA ASP A 58 -4.10 7.54 15.13
C ASP A 58 -2.80 8.17 15.65
N VAL A 59 -2.73 9.51 15.51
CA VAL A 59 -1.55 10.31 15.81
C VAL A 59 -1.56 10.77 17.26
N GLU A 60 -0.46 10.52 17.96
CA GLU A 60 -0.20 11.04 19.30
C GLU A 60 0.83 12.17 19.24
N GLY A 61 0.47 13.34 19.77
CA GLY A 61 1.35 14.51 19.79
C GLY A 61 1.67 15.03 18.38
N ARG A 62 2.93 14.86 17.96
CA ARG A 62 3.47 15.35 16.67
C ARG A 62 4.05 14.23 15.80
N ALA A 63 3.91 12.97 16.21
CA ALA A 63 4.40 11.80 15.49
C ALA A 63 3.39 11.37 14.41
N THR A 64 3.67 11.66 13.14
CA THR A 64 2.68 11.50 12.05
C THR A 64 2.45 10.06 11.59
N GLN A 65 3.33 9.13 11.94
CA GLN A 65 3.23 7.70 11.60
C GLN A 65 2.08 7.00 12.34
N GLY A 66 1.70 7.54 13.50
CA GLY A 66 0.64 7.00 14.35
C GLY A 66 0.94 5.62 14.94
N ARG A 67 0.01 5.11 15.76
CA ARG A 67 0.09 3.75 16.33
C ARG A 67 -0.60 2.71 15.46
N GLU A 68 -1.57 3.14 14.68
CA GLU A 68 -2.36 2.36 13.74
C GLU A 68 -2.80 3.23 12.56
N ALA A 69 -3.07 2.58 11.44
CA ALA A 69 -3.64 3.21 10.27
C ALA A 69 -5.04 2.67 9.99
N ARG A 70 -5.97 3.55 9.61
CA ARG A 70 -7.26 3.20 9.02
C ARG A 70 -7.21 3.50 7.54
N VAL A 71 -7.22 2.47 6.71
CA VAL A 71 -7.08 2.56 5.25
C VAL A 71 -8.40 2.19 4.59
N GLU A 72 -8.92 3.10 3.76
CA GLU A 72 -10.08 2.84 2.90
C GLU A 72 -9.56 2.33 1.54
N LEU A 73 -9.51 1.01 1.40
CA LEU A 73 -9.04 0.33 0.19
C LEU A 73 -10.23 0.09 -0.75
N LYS A 74 -10.09 0.51 -2.00
CA LYS A 74 -11.15 0.38 -3.02
C LYS A 74 -10.68 -0.47 -4.20
N PHE A 75 -11.58 -1.35 -4.63
CA PHE A 75 -11.48 -2.07 -5.90
C PHE A 75 -12.56 -1.52 -6.81
N PHE A 76 -12.14 -0.92 -7.92
CA PHE A 76 -13.03 -0.41 -8.94
C PHE A 76 -13.05 -1.38 -10.11
N VAL A 77 -14.19 -2.04 -10.32
CA VAL A 77 -14.38 -3.05 -11.35
C VAL A 77 -15.12 -2.42 -12.52
N TYR A 78 -14.48 -2.43 -13.69
CA TYR A 78 -15.05 -1.98 -14.95
C TYR A 78 -15.41 -3.19 -15.80
N ASN A 79 -16.65 -3.27 -16.27
CA ASN A 79 -16.99 -4.26 -17.30
C ASN A 79 -16.58 -3.71 -18.68
N ALA A 80 -15.75 -4.46 -19.40
CA ALA A 80 -15.48 -4.16 -20.81
C ALA A 80 -16.76 -4.34 -21.64
N PRO A 81 -17.07 -3.42 -22.57
CA PRO A 81 -18.20 -3.61 -23.49
C PRO A 81 -17.93 -4.85 -24.36
N GLY A 82 -18.99 -5.62 -24.63
CA GLY A 82 -18.92 -6.83 -25.44
C GLY A 82 -19.32 -8.12 -24.73
N THR A 83 -19.00 -9.25 -25.37
CA THR A 83 -19.37 -10.60 -24.90
C THR A 83 -18.14 -11.32 -24.37
N GLN A 84 -18.16 -11.67 -23.09
CA GLN A 84 -17.13 -12.48 -22.47
C GLN A 84 -17.52 -13.95 -22.52
N ARG A 85 -16.55 -14.81 -22.84
CA ARG A 85 -16.68 -16.27 -22.67
C ARG A 85 -16.07 -16.68 -21.35
N ILE A 86 -16.92 -17.07 -20.41
CA ILE A 86 -16.48 -17.56 -19.10
C ILE A 86 -16.53 -19.08 -19.10
N ILE A 87 -15.38 -19.70 -18.89
CA ILE A 87 -15.25 -21.14 -18.74
C ILE A 87 -15.38 -21.48 -17.26
N ILE A 88 -16.34 -22.34 -16.91
CA ILE A 88 -16.55 -22.84 -15.55
C ILE A 88 -16.13 -24.32 -15.54
N ASP A 89 -15.19 -24.68 -14.67
CA ASP A 89 -14.76 -26.07 -14.41
C ASP A 89 -14.36 -26.89 -15.66
N GLY A 90 -13.80 -26.24 -16.68
CA GLY A 90 -13.41 -26.89 -17.93
C GLY A 90 -14.58 -27.37 -18.80
N ALA A 91 -15.81 -26.98 -18.46
CA ALA A 91 -17.03 -27.26 -19.22
C ALA A 91 -17.33 -26.15 -20.25
N GLU A 92 -18.51 -26.21 -20.90
CA GLU A 92 -18.95 -25.25 -21.92
C GLU A 92 -18.81 -23.79 -21.46
N ALA A 93 -18.27 -22.94 -22.34
CA ALA A 93 -18.15 -21.52 -22.10
C ALA A 93 -19.54 -20.87 -22.08
N ILE A 94 -19.86 -20.21 -20.97
CA ILE A 94 -21.04 -19.34 -20.92
C ILE A 94 -20.65 -18.01 -21.56
N GLU A 95 -21.38 -17.63 -22.60
CA GLU A 95 -21.28 -16.30 -23.20
C GLU A 95 -22.10 -15.32 -22.38
N ILE A 96 -21.42 -14.38 -21.72
CA ILE A 96 -22.01 -13.32 -20.92
C ILE A 96 -21.84 -12.02 -21.69
N SER A 97 -22.96 -11.45 -22.14
CA SER A 97 -22.97 -10.12 -22.74
C SER A 97 -23.00 -9.06 -21.64
N LEU A 98 -21.91 -8.31 -21.52
CA LEU A 98 -21.70 -7.29 -20.49
C LEU A 98 -22.50 -5.99 -20.76
N ASP A 99 -23.28 -5.97 -21.85
CA ASP A 99 -24.17 -4.87 -22.24
C ASP A 99 -25.64 -5.08 -21.79
N THR A 100 -25.93 -6.20 -21.08
CA THR A 100 -27.30 -6.67 -20.77
C THR A 100 -27.50 -6.98 -19.28
N GLU A 101 -28.61 -7.63 -18.92
CA GLU A 101 -28.99 -8.03 -17.55
C GLU A 101 -27.89 -8.82 -16.80
N THR A 102 -26.96 -9.45 -17.54
CA THR A 102 -25.89 -10.26 -16.97
C THR A 102 -24.66 -9.44 -16.51
N ALA A 103 -24.61 -8.14 -16.82
CA ALA A 103 -23.52 -7.27 -16.37
C ALA A 103 -23.44 -7.15 -14.84
N GLY A 104 -24.60 -7.05 -14.17
CA GLY A 104 -24.67 -7.00 -12.71
C GLY A 104 -24.23 -8.31 -12.05
N LEU A 105 -24.53 -9.46 -12.68
CA LEU A 105 -24.07 -10.76 -12.22
C LEU A 105 -22.53 -10.84 -12.26
N THR A 106 -21.92 -10.31 -13.32
CA THR A 106 -20.46 -10.27 -13.49
C THR A 106 -19.81 -9.46 -12.39
N LEU A 107 -20.32 -8.26 -12.09
CA LEU A 107 -19.78 -7.42 -11.02
C LEU A 107 -19.88 -8.12 -9.65
N ASN A 108 -20.98 -8.81 -9.38
CA ASN A 108 -21.17 -9.58 -8.15
C ASN A 108 -20.23 -10.78 -8.05
N ALA A 109 -20.04 -11.50 -9.16
CA ALA A 109 -19.12 -12.64 -9.21
C ALA A 109 -17.68 -12.19 -8.98
N VAL A 110 -17.23 -11.13 -9.66
CA VAL A 110 -15.89 -10.56 -9.46
C VAL A 110 -15.72 -10.05 -8.04
N ALA A 111 -16.72 -9.38 -7.45
CA ALA A 111 -16.66 -8.95 -6.06
C ALA A 111 -16.46 -10.14 -5.09
N ARG A 112 -17.16 -11.26 -5.34
CA ARG A 112 -17.00 -12.48 -4.54
C ARG A 112 -15.63 -13.14 -4.74
N GLN A 113 -15.07 -13.08 -5.95
CA GLN A 113 -13.72 -13.57 -6.25
C GLN A 113 -12.64 -12.72 -5.57
N ILE A 114 -12.83 -11.39 -5.52
CA ILE A 114 -11.95 -10.49 -4.76
C ILE A 114 -11.95 -10.90 -3.28
N ASP A 115 -13.12 -11.11 -2.67
CA ASP A 115 -13.19 -11.58 -1.28
C ASP A 115 -12.44 -12.91 -1.09
N ALA A 116 -12.64 -13.86 -2.00
CA ALA A 116 -12.00 -15.16 -1.93
C ALA A 116 -10.47 -15.01 -2.03
N ALA A 117 -9.98 -14.21 -2.97
CA ALA A 117 -8.55 -13.97 -3.17
C ALA A 117 -7.90 -13.25 -1.97
N LEU A 118 -8.60 -12.34 -1.30
CA LEU A 118 -8.07 -11.69 -0.08
C LEU A 118 -7.91 -12.65 1.11
N HIS A 119 -8.60 -13.80 1.11
CA HIS A 119 -8.54 -14.78 2.20
C HIS A 119 -7.79 -16.07 1.83
N PHE A 120 -7.77 -16.42 0.55
CA PHE A 120 -7.28 -17.70 0.03
C PHE A 120 -6.35 -17.53 -1.18
N GLY A 121 -5.89 -16.32 -1.44
CA GLY A 121 -4.96 -16.03 -2.55
C GLY A 121 -3.56 -16.62 -2.31
N PRO A 122 -2.61 -16.34 -3.23
CA PRO A 122 -1.27 -16.92 -3.17
C PRO A 122 -0.56 -16.66 -1.83
N ASP A 123 0.00 -17.73 -1.24
CA ASP A 123 0.62 -17.71 0.11
C ASP A 123 1.58 -16.54 0.32
N LEU A 124 2.41 -16.22 -0.68
CA LEU A 124 3.41 -15.15 -0.60
C LEU A 124 2.78 -13.80 -0.21
N TRP A 125 1.71 -13.41 -0.90
CA TRP A 125 1.03 -12.13 -0.71
C TRP A 125 -0.02 -12.21 0.39
N LEU A 126 -0.60 -13.39 0.63
CA LEU A 126 -1.54 -13.62 1.71
C LEU A 126 -0.87 -13.43 3.08
N GLU A 127 0.39 -13.88 3.21
CA GLU A 127 1.19 -13.60 4.40
C GLU A 127 1.47 -12.10 4.60
N CYS A 128 1.73 -11.34 3.53
CA CYS A 128 1.88 -9.88 3.62
C CYS A 128 0.58 -9.24 4.12
N TRP A 129 -0.54 -9.62 3.52
CA TRP A 129 -1.87 -9.14 3.88
C TRP A 129 -2.18 -9.39 5.35
N ASN A 130 -2.02 -10.63 5.81
CA ASN A 130 -2.30 -11.02 7.20
C ASN A 130 -1.37 -10.35 8.23
N LYS A 131 -0.20 -9.86 7.82
CA LYS A 131 0.72 -9.11 8.69
C LYS A 131 0.46 -7.61 8.70
N MET A 132 -0.11 -7.06 7.62
CA MET A 132 -0.37 -5.63 7.49
C MET A 132 -1.78 -5.26 7.91
N VAL A 133 -2.78 -6.09 7.61
CA VAL A 133 -4.18 -5.90 7.96
C VAL A 133 -4.46 -6.56 9.31
N LEU A 134 -4.82 -5.75 10.30
CA LEU A 134 -5.14 -6.18 11.66
C LEU A 134 -6.63 -6.56 11.80
N SER A 135 -7.51 -5.82 11.13
CA SER A 135 -8.93 -6.14 11.02
C SER A 135 -9.55 -5.52 9.76
N ILE A 136 -10.65 -6.13 9.29
CA ILE A 136 -11.55 -5.54 8.30
C ILE A 136 -12.76 -5.06 9.08
N ASP A 137 -12.93 -3.74 9.17
CA ASP A 137 -13.97 -3.13 9.99
C ASP A 137 -15.28 -2.99 9.23
N ASP A 138 -15.21 -2.78 7.91
CA ASP A 138 -16.38 -2.60 7.05
C ASP A 138 -16.10 -3.05 5.61
N ARG A 139 -17.17 -3.42 4.90
CA ARG A 139 -17.15 -3.81 3.49
C ARG A 139 -18.42 -3.32 2.81
N GLU A 140 -18.26 -2.48 1.79
CA GLU A 140 -19.35 -1.91 1.00
C GLU A 140 -19.19 -2.21 -0.49
N ILE A 141 -20.31 -2.25 -1.21
CA ILE A 141 -20.33 -2.32 -2.68
C ILE A 141 -21.29 -1.25 -3.19
N ARG A 142 -20.80 -0.42 -4.10
CA ARG A 142 -21.57 0.62 -4.79
C ARG A 142 -21.52 0.39 -6.29
N TYR A 143 -22.67 0.19 -6.92
CA TYR A 143 -22.78 0.09 -8.38
C TYR A 143 -22.95 1.48 -8.99
N VAL A 144 -22.23 1.73 -10.08
CA VAL A 144 -22.25 3.01 -10.79
C VAL A 144 -22.23 2.77 -12.31
N LEU A 145 -22.68 3.77 -13.05
CA LEU A 145 -22.49 3.84 -14.50
C LEU A 145 -21.39 4.86 -14.77
N ILE A 146 -20.34 4.44 -15.46
CA ILE A 146 -19.26 5.35 -15.89
C ILE A 146 -19.46 5.65 -17.36
N GLU A 147 -19.42 6.94 -17.68
CA GLU A 147 -19.34 7.41 -19.05
C GLU A 147 -17.88 7.36 -19.49
N ILE A 148 -17.60 6.57 -20.52
CA ILE A 148 -16.31 6.60 -21.24
C ILE A 148 -16.35 7.72 -22.30
N GLU A 149 -15.24 7.95 -23.01
CA GLU A 149 -15.28 8.90 -24.14
C GLU A 149 -16.30 8.39 -25.19
N ASP A 150 -16.75 9.26 -26.10
CA ASP A 150 -17.86 8.96 -27.02
C ASP A 150 -19.25 8.74 -26.39
N GLY A 151 -19.42 8.92 -25.07
CA GLY A 151 -20.72 8.96 -24.38
C GLY A 151 -21.34 7.60 -24.06
N VAL A 152 -20.58 6.51 -24.25
CA VAL A 152 -20.99 5.15 -23.88
C VAL A 152 -20.94 5.01 -22.35
N LYS A 153 -21.98 4.42 -21.76
CA LYS A 153 -22.04 4.17 -20.31
C LYS A 153 -21.80 2.70 -20.02
N ILE A 154 -20.79 2.40 -19.22
CA ILE A 154 -20.45 1.05 -18.79
C ILE A 154 -20.88 0.82 -17.34
N PRO A 155 -21.42 -0.37 -17.01
CA PRO A 155 -21.66 -0.77 -15.65
C PRO A 155 -20.35 -1.04 -14.92
N ALA A 156 -20.23 -0.49 -13.73
CA ALA A 156 -19.07 -0.66 -12.86
C ALA A 156 -19.50 -0.85 -11.40
N ALA A 157 -18.60 -1.42 -10.60
CA ALA A 157 -18.78 -1.54 -9.16
C ALA A 157 -17.56 -1.05 -8.42
N GLU A 158 -17.79 -0.30 -7.37
CA GLU A 158 -16.79 0.10 -6.40
C GLU A 158 -16.98 -0.72 -5.14
N ILE A 159 -15.97 -1.51 -4.80
CA ILE A 159 -15.96 -2.39 -3.65
C ILE A 159 -14.99 -1.78 -2.65
N GLY A 160 -15.52 -1.26 -1.54
CA GLY A 160 -14.76 -0.60 -0.50
C GLY A 160 -14.52 -1.53 0.69
N TYR A 161 -13.30 -1.52 1.22
CA TYR A 161 -12.96 -2.12 2.50
C TYR A 161 -12.39 -1.05 3.41
N THR A 162 -12.93 -0.96 4.62
CA THR A 162 -12.29 -0.17 5.67
C THR A 162 -11.42 -1.07 6.52
N LEU A 163 -10.12 -0.88 6.41
CA LEU A 163 -9.11 -1.74 7.03
C LEU A 163 -8.48 -1.02 8.23
N LYS A 164 -8.33 -1.74 9.34
CA LYS A 164 -7.37 -1.39 10.37
C LYS A 164 -6.05 -2.07 10.03
N ALA A 165 -4.99 -1.29 9.89
CA ALA A 165 -3.67 -1.75 9.46
C ALA A 165 -2.57 -1.30 10.43
N ILE A 166 -1.40 -1.91 10.30
CA ILE A 166 -0.18 -1.47 10.96
C ILE A 166 0.13 0.00 10.60
N PRO A 167 0.83 0.76 11.46
CA PRO A 167 1.22 2.13 11.13
C PRO A 167 2.27 2.18 10.02
N ASP A 168 2.50 3.38 9.50
CA ASP A 168 3.69 3.63 8.69
C ASP A 168 4.95 3.39 9.55
N PRO A 169 6.06 2.91 8.94
CA PRO A 169 7.28 2.65 9.67
C PRO A 169 7.94 3.97 10.12
N ASP A 170 8.67 3.90 11.24
CA ASP A 170 9.47 5.01 11.73
C ASP A 170 10.57 5.39 10.71
N PHE A 171 10.89 6.68 10.63
CA PHE A 171 11.98 7.14 9.77
C PHE A 171 13.33 6.68 10.31
N GLY A 172 14.17 6.13 9.45
CA GLY A 172 15.48 5.62 9.83
C GLY A 172 15.44 4.30 10.61
N GLY A 173 14.26 3.71 10.78
CA GLY A 173 14.08 2.44 11.46
C GLY A 173 14.46 1.25 10.60
N ALA A 174 14.80 0.13 11.25
CA ALA A 174 14.87 -1.16 10.56
C ALA A 174 13.47 -1.59 10.11
N LEU A 175 13.39 -2.34 9.00
CA LEU A 175 12.13 -2.94 8.56
C LEU A 175 11.58 -3.85 9.67
N THR A 176 10.33 -3.61 10.08
CA THR A 176 9.62 -4.52 11.01
C THR A 176 9.26 -5.83 10.29
N VAL A 177 8.80 -6.85 11.03
CA VAL A 177 8.49 -8.18 10.47
C VAL A 177 7.50 -8.11 9.28
N ALA A 178 6.49 -7.24 9.35
CA ALA A 178 5.54 -7.06 8.26
C ALA A 178 6.20 -6.44 7.02
N TRP A 179 7.00 -5.39 7.23
CA TRP A 179 7.75 -4.72 6.18
C TRP A 179 8.84 -5.59 5.55
N GLN A 180 9.52 -6.43 6.34
CA GLN A 180 10.47 -7.43 5.84
C GLN A 180 9.79 -8.46 4.94
N LYS A 181 8.60 -8.93 5.33
CA LYS A 181 7.84 -9.89 4.51
C LYS A 181 7.41 -9.25 3.19
N PHE A 182 6.96 -8.01 3.21
CA PHE A 182 6.60 -7.26 2.01
C PHE A 182 7.80 -6.97 1.10
N ASP A 183 8.94 -6.56 1.66
CA ASP A 183 10.19 -6.37 0.93
C ASP A 183 10.64 -7.68 0.24
N ALA A 184 10.60 -8.80 0.98
CA ALA A 184 10.90 -10.12 0.43
C ALA A 184 9.93 -10.53 -0.70
N ALA A 185 8.63 -10.26 -0.54
CA ALA A 185 7.63 -10.54 -1.56
C ALA A 185 7.86 -9.72 -2.84
N LEU A 186 8.19 -8.43 -2.71
CA LEU A 186 8.55 -7.60 -3.85
C LEU A 186 9.80 -8.12 -4.56
N LYS A 187 10.87 -8.43 -3.82
CA LYS A 187 12.13 -8.96 -4.35
C LYS A 187 11.95 -10.32 -5.06
N ALA A 188 10.90 -11.07 -4.73
CA ALA A 188 10.56 -12.33 -5.39
C ALA A 188 9.84 -12.16 -6.75
N THR A 189 9.48 -10.94 -7.15
CA THR A 189 8.86 -10.64 -8.45
C THR A 189 9.86 -10.02 -9.44
N ALA A 190 9.63 -10.25 -10.73
CA ALA A 190 10.56 -9.81 -11.79
C ALA A 190 10.80 -8.28 -11.81
N GLU A 191 9.76 -7.48 -11.53
CA GLU A 191 9.81 -6.02 -11.58
C GLU A 191 9.92 -5.38 -10.18
N GLY A 192 9.73 -6.17 -9.12
CA GLY A 192 9.58 -5.64 -7.76
C GLY A 192 10.89 -5.23 -7.08
N ALA A 193 12.06 -5.55 -7.63
CA ALA A 193 13.34 -5.22 -7.00
C ALA A 193 13.56 -3.69 -6.87
N LEU A 194 13.18 -2.92 -7.89
CA LEU A 194 13.27 -1.45 -7.85
C LEU A 194 12.28 -0.85 -6.85
N VAL A 195 11.05 -1.39 -6.81
CA VAL A 195 10.01 -0.98 -5.87
C VAL A 195 10.43 -1.30 -4.43
N ALA A 196 10.97 -2.50 -4.19
CA ALA A 196 11.50 -2.92 -2.90
C ALA A 196 12.59 -1.95 -2.42
N ARG A 197 13.55 -1.63 -3.29
CA ARG A 197 14.60 -0.65 -2.97
C ARG A 197 14.03 0.73 -2.65
N LEU A 198 13.03 1.20 -3.39
CA LEU A 198 12.38 2.47 -3.11
C LEU A 198 11.74 2.47 -1.72
N PHE A 199 10.97 1.44 -1.37
CA PHE A 199 10.39 1.31 -0.02
C PHE A 199 11.49 1.24 1.05
N GLU A 200 12.51 0.42 0.85
CA GLU A 200 13.64 0.28 1.78
C GLU A 200 14.33 1.63 2.02
N THR A 201 14.61 2.41 0.98
CA THR A 201 15.18 3.76 1.11
C THR A 201 14.24 4.73 1.84
N LEU A 202 12.95 4.74 1.51
CA LEU A 202 11.99 5.62 2.18
C LEU A 202 11.82 5.32 3.68
N ILE A 203 12.14 4.10 4.11
CA ILE A 203 12.04 3.67 5.51
C ILE A 203 13.36 3.89 6.23
N THR A 204 14.45 3.33 5.70
CA THR A 204 15.74 3.24 6.40
C THR A 204 16.61 4.48 6.26
N ASP A 205 16.47 5.22 5.16
CA ASP A 205 17.23 6.46 4.95
C ASP A 205 16.45 7.46 4.06
N PRO A 206 15.33 8.02 4.55
CA PRO A 206 14.49 8.88 3.72
C PRO A 206 15.18 10.20 3.31
N MET A 207 16.20 10.64 4.05
CA MET A 207 16.77 11.99 3.91
C MET A 207 18.26 12.11 4.26
N GLY A 208 18.98 11.03 4.56
CA GLY A 208 20.40 11.08 4.94
C GLY A 208 20.64 11.79 6.28
N LEU A 209 19.69 11.69 7.22
CA LEU A 209 19.75 12.45 8.46
C LEU A 209 20.50 11.71 9.56
N PRO A 210 21.24 12.41 10.43
CA PRO A 210 21.84 11.79 11.60
C PRO A 210 20.75 11.33 12.60
N ASP A 211 21.07 10.28 13.38
CA ASP A 211 20.15 9.60 14.31
C ASP A 211 19.34 10.54 15.21
N TRP A 212 19.97 11.58 15.75
CA TRP A 212 19.27 12.53 16.62
C TRP A 212 18.15 13.30 15.91
N GLN A 213 18.31 13.58 14.61
CA GLN A 213 17.28 14.22 13.80
C GLN A 213 16.16 13.23 13.47
N LEU A 214 16.48 11.96 13.28
CA LEU A 214 15.49 10.89 13.08
C LEU A 214 14.63 10.74 14.34
N VAL A 215 15.25 10.62 15.53
CA VAL A 215 14.54 10.59 16.82
C VAL A 215 13.68 11.85 16.99
N LYS A 216 14.24 13.04 16.74
CA LYS A 216 13.49 14.29 16.82
C LYS A 216 12.24 14.27 15.93
N ARG A 217 12.32 13.70 14.73
CA ARG A 217 11.19 13.64 13.79
C ARG A 217 10.18 12.57 14.16
N ASN A 218 10.62 11.36 14.52
CA ASN A 218 9.72 10.26 14.90
C ASN A 218 8.89 10.61 16.14
N PHE A 219 9.44 11.37 17.10
CA PHE A 219 8.71 11.82 18.28
C PHE A 219 8.15 13.26 18.17
N GLY A 220 8.35 13.93 17.03
CA GLY A 220 7.90 15.30 16.79
C GLY A 220 8.44 16.34 17.81
N LEU A 221 9.66 16.13 18.29
CA LEU A 221 10.30 16.97 19.31
C LEU A 221 10.78 18.30 18.74
N THR A 222 10.77 19.35 19.57
CA THR A 222 11.42 20.62 19.23
C THR A 222 12.93 20.51 19.39
N SER A 223 13.69 21.45 18.81
CA SER A 223 15.15 21.51 19.03
C SER A 223 15.51 21.72 20.51
N GLY A 224 14.68 22.43 21.28
CA GLY A 224 14.86 22.56 22.72
C GLY A 224 14.64 21.23 23.43
N ALA A 225 13.55 20.53 23.12
CA ALA A 225 13.20 19.26 23.76
C ALA A 225 14.24 18.17 23.52
N ILE A 226 14.73 18.00 22.28
CA ILE A 226 15.78 17.01 21.97
C ILE A 226 17.09 17.34 22.71
N GLY A 227 17.42 18.62 22.86
CA GLY A 227 18.57 19.08 23.65
C GLY A 227 18.40 18.82 25.14
N THR A 228 17.21 19.08 25.70
CA THR A 228 16.91 18.85 27.13
C THR A 228 16.99 17.38 27.53
N ILE A 229 16.63 16.45 26.64
CA ILE A 229 16.74 15.01 26.91
C ILE A 229 18.12 14.43 26.58
N GLY A 230 19.08 15.29 26.22
CA GLY A 230 20.47 14.88 25.96
C GLY A 230 20.69 14.13 24.65
N LEU A 231 19.71 14.13 23.74
CA LEU A 231 19.82 13.50 22.41
C LEU A 231 20.17 14.50 21.31
N GLY A 232 20.15 15.81 21.60
CA GLY A 232 20.57 16.84 20.66
C GLY A 232 22.09 16.95 20.54
N PRO A 233 22.60 17.64 19.51
CA PRO A 233 24.03 17.91 19.38
C PRO A 233 24.53 18.64 20.63
N TYR A 234 25.66 18.18 21.17
CA TYR A 234 26.27 18.78 22.35
C TYR A 234 26.67 20.23 22.03
N GLN A 235 26.11 21.20 22.76
CA GLN A 235 26.48 22.59 22.56
C GLN A 235 27.90 22.83 23.10
N GLY A 236 28.80 23.27 22.23
CA GLY A 236 30.16 23.71 22.62
C GLY A 236 31.31 22.78 22.23
N VAL A 237 31.06 21.67 21.53
CA VAL A 237 32.12 20.82 20.96
C VAL A 237 32.02 20.85 19.44
N THR A 238 32.96 21.54 18.80
CA THR A 238 33.20 21.43 17.36
C THR A 238 34.40 20.52 17.19
N LEU A 239 34.29 19.49 16.32
CA LEU A 239 35.48 18.77 15.90
C LEU A 239 36.44 19.75 15.18
N PRO A 240 37.76 19.47 15.10
CA PRO A 240 38.73 20.37 14.47
C PRO A 240 38.41 20.75 13.02
N ASP A 241 37.55 19.99 12.35
CA ASP A 241 37.08 20.16 10.97
C ASP A 241 35.71 20.87 10.87
N GLY A 242 35.06 21.20 11.99
CA GLY A 242 33.74 21.83 12.00
C GLY A 242 32.57 20.84 12.00
N GLU A 243 32.82 19.52 12.03
CA GLU A 243 31.77 18.52 12.09
C GLU A 243 31.21 18.36 13.51
N VAL A 244 29.95 17.93 13.60
CA VAL A 244 29.30 17.56 14.87
C VAL A 244 29.71 16.12 15.19
N PRO A 245 30.27 15.83 16.38
CA PRO A 245 30.70 14.47 16.71
C PRO A 245 29.57 13.44 16.59
N PRO A 246 29.80 12.27 15.99
CA PRO A 246 28.84 11.17 16.03
C PRO A 246 28.67 10.64 17.45
N PHE A 247 27.48 10.14 17.76
CA PHE A 247 27.04 9.77 19.12
C PHE A 247 27.87 8.63 19.78
N ASN A 248 28.70 7.91 19.02
CA ASN A 248 29.26 6.62 19.42
C ASN A 248 30.71 6.65 19.94
N ASP A 249 31.39 7.79 19.98
CA ASP A 249 32.86 7.80 20.18
C ASP A 249 33.37 8.43 21.47
N HIS A 250 32.53 8.50 22.51
CA HIS A 250 32.97 8.98 23.83
C HIS A 250 33.09 7.82 24.82
N THR A 251 34.30 7.24 24.88
CA THR A 251 34.77 6.65 26.13
C THR A 251 34.93 7.80 27.12
N VAL A 252 34.02 7.90 28.08
CA VAL A 252 34.17 8.82 29.20
C VAL A 252 35.36 8.32 30.03
N THR A 253 36.52 8.95 29.86
CA THR A 253 37.60 8.80 30.84
C THR A 253 37.11 9.39 32.17
N PRO A 254 37.15 8.64 33.28
CA PRO A 254 36.52 9.02 34.56
C PRO A 254 37.05 10.30 35.23
N ASP A 255 38.08 10.93 34.69
CA ASP A 255 38.82 12.02 35.37
C ASP A 255 38.22 13.43 35.18
N ALA A 256 37.05 13.57 34.56
CA ALA A 256 36.41 14.88 34.32
C ALA A 256 35.21 15.18 35.24
N LEU A 257 35.07 14.47 36.35
CA LEU A 257 34.10 14.80 37.40
C LEU A 257 34.85 15.18 38.69
N GLU A 258 35.22 16.45 38.79
CA GLU A 258 35.49 17.10 40.08
C GLU A 258 34.39 18.14 40.38
N PRO A 259 34.06 18.34 41.67
CA PRO A 259 32.73 18.74 42.17
C PRO A 259 32.32 20.20 41.94
#